data_AF-A0A3N8PDN7-F1
#
_entry.id   AF-A0A3N8PDN7-F1
#
_cell.length_a   1.000
_cell.length_b   1.000
_cell.length_c   1.000
_cell.angle_alpha   90.00
_cell.angle_beta   90.00
_cell.angle_gamma   90.00
#
_symmetry.space_group_name_H-M   'P 1'
#
loop_
_entity.id
_entity.type
_entity.pdbx_description
1 polymer ?
#
loop_
_entity_poly.entity_id
_entity_poly.type
_entity_poly.pdbx_seq_one_letter_code
_entity_poly.pdbx_strand_id
1 'polypeptide(L)'
;MKRRFLSPCLFLAATALCNLAQAAAEYTWTDAAGAHAVTLTRTESGDDVELKVAATLDGRPDWTVRDYVKACPVDVILDVVPASIEMRDLVGNGRKQFLFAYKIGCRGDVSADQVKYFMIDQGTKYVLRGEETVTVNGKFMDGGAAPVPNADLKAQPAFLRYMTKHWHGISARDYR
;
A
#
# COMPACT_ATOMS: atom_id res chain seq x y z
N MET A 1 -21.81 16.47 -67.54
CA MET A 1 -20.90 15.31 -67.38
C MET A 1 -20.41 15.26 -65.94
N LYS A 2 -20.68 14.14 -65.25
CA LYS A 2 -20.35 13.89 -63.85
C LYS A 2 -18.84 13.73 -63.67
N ARG A 3 -18.22 14.46 -62.74
CA ARG A 3 -16.95 14.07 -62.12
C ARG A 3 -17.10 14.13 -60.61
N ARG A 4 -17.22 12.94 -60.01
CA ARG A 4 -17.17 12.72 -58.57
C ARG A 4 -15.71 12.80 -58.15
N PHE A 5 -15.35 13.78 -57.32
CA PHE A 5 -14.11 13.75 -56.55
C PHE A 5 -14.41 13.04 -55.23
N LEU A 6 -13.89 11.82 -55.07
CA LEU A 6 -13.82 11.14 -53.79
C LEU A 6 -12.73 11.82 -52.95
N SER A 7 -13.14 12.45 -51.85
CA SER A 7 -12.24 12.92 -50.79
C SER A 7 -11.77 11.70 -49.99
N PRO A 8 -10.45 11.48 -49.81
CA PRO A 8 -9.98 10.47 -48.88
C PRO A 8 -10.13 11.03 -47.47
N CYS A 9 -11.09 10.50 -46.71
CA CYS A 9 -11.10 10.60 -45.26
C CYS A 9 -9.78 10.03 -44.73
N LEU A 10 -8.90 10.90 -44.24
CA LEU A 10 -7.82 10.49 -43.37
C LEU A 10 -8.46 9.92 -42.10
N PHE A 11 -8.39 8.60 -41.96
CA PHE A 11 -8.64 7.93 -40.70
C PHE A 11 -7.56 8.36 -39.71
N LEU A 12 -7.92 9.19 -38.73
CA LEU A 12 -7.16 9.35 -37.50
C LEU A 12 -7.15 8.00 -36.79
N ALA A 13 -6.05 7.26 -36.93
CA ALA A 13 -5.77 6.11 -36.09
C ALA A 13 -5.55 6.64 -34.66
N ALA A 14 -6.58 6.56 -33.81
CA ALA A 14 -6.41 6.72 -32.38
C ALA A 14 -5.51 5.57 -31.91
N THR A 15 -4.25 5.88 -31.65
CA THR A 15 -3.33 4.98 -30.96
C THR A 15 -3.88 4.77 -29.55
N ALA A 16 -4.55 3.63 -29.35
CA ALA A 16 -4.85 3.13 -28.01
C ALA A 16 -3.51 2.87 -27.31
N LEU A 17 -3.04 3.85 -26.54
CA LEU A 17 -2.00 3.64 -25.55
C LEU A 17 -2.55 2.57 -24.61
N CYS A 18 -1.94 1.39 -24.67
CA CYS A 18 -2.21 0.29 -23.78
C CYS A 18 -1.99 0.82 -22.35
N ASN A 19 -3.07 1.07 -21.62
CA ASN A 19 -3.00 1.36 -20.20
C ASN A 19 -2.40 0.11 -19.54
N LEU A 20 -1.11 0.13 -19.24
CA LEU A 20 -0.58 -0.68 -18.14
C LEU A 20 -1.37 -0.23 -16.92
N ALA A 21 -2.33 -1.04 -16.52
CA ALA A 21 -3.29 -0.70 -15.48
C ALA A 21 -2.52 -0.40 -14.19
N GLN A 22 -2.28 0.88 -13.93
CA GLN A 22 -1.88 1.35 -12.61
C GLN A 22 -3.04 1.05 -11.68
N ALA A 23 -2.89 0.02 -10.85
CA ALA A 23 -3.77 -0.19 -9.73
C ALA A 23 -3.52 0.94 -8.73
N ALA A 24 -4.38 1.96 -8.80
CA ALA A 24 -4.38 3.07 -7.87
C ALA A 24 -5.63 2.98 -6.98
N ALA A 25 -5.43 2.96 -5.67
CA ALA A 25 -6.51 3.14 -4.70
C ALA A 25 -6.40 4.53 -4.08
N GLU A 26 -7.53 5.23 -3.95
CA GLU A 26 -7.60 6.57 -3.38
C GLU A 26 -8.50 6.59 -2.15
N TYR A 27 -8.04 7.27 -1.10
CA TYR A 27 -8.75 7.45 0.15
C TYR A 27 -8.79 8.94 0.48
N THR A 28 -9.98 9.47 0.75
CA THR A 28 -10.15 10.88 1.11
C THR A 28 -10.93 11.02 2.41
N TRP A 29 -10.59 12.04 3.20
CA TRP A 29 -11.36 12.40 4.38
C TRP A 29 -11.13 13.86 4.75
N THR A 30 -12.00 14.41 5.60
CA THR A 30 -11.78 15.72 6.23
C THR A 30 -11.80 15.52 7.74
N ASP A 31 -10.91 16.22 8.43
CA ASP A 31 -10.82 16.24 9.88
C ASP A 31 -10.40 17.63 10.38
N ALA A 32 -10.04 17.75 11.66
CA ALA A 32 -9.64 19.04 12.24
C ALA A 32 -8.36 19.65 11.64
N ALA A 33 -7.57 18.90 10.87
CA ALA A 33 -6.38 19.42 10.18
C ALA A 33 -6.69 19.95 8.79
N GLY A 34 -7.71 19.43 8.09
CA GLY A 34 -8.06 19.83 6.73
C GLY A 34 -8.60 18.68 5.88
N ALA A 35 -8.58 18.86 4.56
CA ALA A 35 -8.96 17.85 3.59
C ALA A 35 -7.75 16.99 3.18
N HIS A 36 -7.84 15.69 3.44
CA HIS A 36 -6.80 14.71 3.13
C HIS A 36 -7.17 13.90 1.89
N ALA A 37 -6.16 13.57 1.09
CA ALA A 37 -6.25 12.55 0.06
C ALA A 37 -4.98 11.69 0.07
N VAL A 38 -5.13 10.37 0.04
CA VAL A 38 -4.03 9.40 0.01
C VAL A 38 -4.22 8.48 -1.19
N THR A 39 -3.21 8.42 -2.06
CA THR A 39 -3.16 7.54 -3.23
C THR A 39 -2.11 6.45 -3.01
N LEU A 40 -2.53 5.20 -3.16
CA LEU A 40 -1.66 4.03 -3.17
C LEU A 40 -1.53 3.58 -4.61
N THR A 41 -0.31 3.55 -5.14
CA THR A 41 -0.02 3.16 -6.52
C THR A 41 1.01 2.04 -6.50
N ARG A 42 0.68 0.93 -7.17
CA ARG A 42 1.64 -0.14 -7.49
C ARG A 42 2.00 -0.03 -8.96
N THR A 43 3.29 0.03 -9.27
CA THR A 43 3.82 0.12 -10.63
C THR A 43 4.81 -1.00 -10.89
N GLU A 44 4.75 -1.57 -12.08
CA GLU A 44 5.68 -2.59 -12.56
C GLU A 44 6.49 -2.01 -13.73
N SER A 45 7.79 -2.25 -13.74
CA SER A 45 8.71 -1.80 -14.79
C SER A 45 9.81 -2.83 -15.00
N GLY A 46 9.65 -3.68 -16.01
CA GLY A 46 10.52 -4.86 -16.15
C GLY A 46 10.30 -5.81 -14.98
N ASP A 47 11.39 -6.25 -14.34
CA ASP A 47 11.37 -7.14 -13.17
C ASP A 47 11.25 -6.38 -11.83
N ASP A 48 11.09 -5.05 -11.90
CA ASP A 48 10.97 -4.19 -10.73
C ASP A 48 9.50 -3.87 -10.44
N VAL A 49 9.12 -3.95 -9.17
CA VAL A 49 7.80 -3.54 -8.68
C VAL A 49 8.00 -2.48 -7.60
N GLU A 50 7.31 -1.35 -7.73
CA GLU A 50 7.29 -0.26 -6.75
C GLU A 50 5.88 -0.10 -6.17
N LEU A 51 5.82 0.10 -4.85
CA LEU A 51 4.65 0.61 -4.14
C LEU A 51 4.95 2.04 -3.70
N LYS A 52 4.10 2.97 -4.10
CA LYS A 52 4.11 4.37 -3.64
C LYS A 52 2.80 4.70 -2.96
N VAL A 53 2.86 5.16 -1.72
CA VAL A 53 1.73 5.73 -0.98
C VAL A 53 2.02 7.22 -0.79
N ALA A 54 1.21 8.09 -1.39
CA ALA A 54 1.41 9.53 -1.34
C ALA A 54 0.17 10.23 -0.80
N ALA A 55 0.38 11.23 0.06
CA ALA A 55 -0.68 11.97 0.70
C ALA A 55 -0.62 13.47 0.37
N THR A 56 -1.80 14.08 0.38
CA THR A 56 -1.97 15.53 0.32
C THR A 56 -2.85 16.02 1.46
N LEU A 57 -2.57 17.24 1.92
CA LEU A 57 -3.39 18.01 2.86
C LEU A 57 -3.77 19.34 2.19
N ASP A 58 -5.07 19.61 2.07
CA ASP A 58 -5.62 20.75 1.35
C ASP A 58 -5.04 20.91 -0.06
N GLY A 59 -4.86 19.78 -0.76
CA GLY A 59 -4.31 19.71 -2.11
C GLY A 59 -2.79 19.91 -2.21
N ARG A 60 -2.08 20.06 -1.09
CA ARG A 60 -0.62 20.20 -1.05
C ARG A 60 0.04 18.88 -0.64
N PRO A 61 1.21 18.52 -1.19
CA PRO A 61 1.94 17.34 -0.74
C PRO A 61 2.22 17.38 0.77
N ASP A 62 1.96 16.26 1.45
CA ASP A 62 2.17 16.13 2.91
C ASP A 62 3.26 15.09 3.20
N TRP A 63 2.97 13.80 2.96
CA TRP A 63 3.93 12.72 3.18
C TRP A 63 3.90 11.67 2.06
N THR A 64 4.94 10.84 2.03
CA THR A 64 5.05 9.72 1.08
C THR A 64 5.78 8.54 1.72
N VAL A 65 5.34 7.33 1.40
CA VAL A 65 6.03 6.06 1.66
C VAL A 65 6.28 5.38 0.31
N ARG A 66 7.50 4.85 0.12
CA ARG A 66 7.87 4.09 -1.06
C ARG A 66 8.59 2.82 -0.65
N ASP A 67 8.34 1.75 -1.38
CA ASP A 67 9.09 0.52 -1.27
C ASP A 67 9.19 -0.16 -2.63
N TYR A 68 10.18 -1.03 -2.80
CA TYR A 68 10.42 -1.68 -4.08
C TYR A 68 10.95 -3.10 -3.89
N VAL A 69 10.58 -3.97 -4.80
CA VAL A 69 11.24 -5.24 -5.06
C VAL A 69 11.92 -5.11 -6.41
N LYS A 70 13.23 -5.37 -6.45
CA LYS A 70 14.03 -5.22 -7.67
C LYS A 70 14.57 -6.55 -8.13
N ALA A 71 14.60 -6.74 -9.45
CA ALA A 71 15.23 -7.88 -10.12
C ALA A 71 14.90 -9.23 -9.44
N CYS A 72 13.61 -9.49 -9.20
CA CYS A 72 13.18 -10.73 -8.57
C CYS A 72 13.08 -11.84 -9.63
N PRO A 73 13.87 -12.93 -9.53
CA PRO A 73 13.84 -14.00 -10.53
C PRO A 73 12.67 -14.98 -10.35
N VAL A 74 11.80 -14.73 -9.38
CA VAL A 74 10.68 -15.57 -8.93
C VAL A 74 9.47 -14.67 -8.67
N ASP A 75 8.52 -15.08 -7.82
CA ASP A 75 7.32 -14.30 -7.55
C ASP A 75 7.64 -13.07 -6.67
N VAL A 76 7.16 -11.91 -7.12
CA VAL A 76 7.21 -10.65 -6.37
C VAL A 76 5.97 -10.52 -5.50
N ILE A 77 6.19 -10.31 -4.20
CA ILE A 77 5.14 -9.89 -3.27
C ILE A 77 5.38 -8.41 -2.95
N LEU A 78 4.43 -7.56 -3.31
CA LEU A 78 4.39 -6.17 -2.86
C LEU A 78 2.92 -5.71 -2.80
N ASP A 79 2.22 -6.22 -1.81
CA ASP A 79 0.76 -6.17 -1.74
C ASP A 79 0.29 -5.40 -0.52
N VAL A 80 -0.58 -4.42 -0.74
CA VAL A 80 -1.27 -3.71 0.33
C VAL A 80 -2.25 -4.66 1.00
N VAL A 81 -2.34 -4.65 2.33
CA VAL A 81 -3.33 -5.42 3.10
C VAL A 81 -4.58 -4.57 3.24
N PRO A 82 -5.67 -4.79 2.49
CA PRO A 82 -6.80 -3.84 2.46
C PRO A 82 -7.49 -3.68 3.82
N ALA A 83 -7.56 -4.76 4.60
CA ALA A 83 -8.16 -4.77 5.94
C ALA A 83 -7.40 -3.92 6.97
N SER A 84 -6.18 -3.48 6.66
CA SER A 84 -5.37 -2.62 7.53
C SER A 84 -5.58 -1.12 7.31
N ILE A 85 -6.35 -0.74 6.28
CA ILE A 85 -6.54 0.65 5.89
C ILE A 85 -7.61 1.28 6.77
N GLU A 86 -7.21 2.26 7.59
CA GLU A 86 -8.10 2.91 8.55
C GLU A 86 -7.80 4.40 8.70
N MET A 87 -8.84 5.20 8.94
CA MET A 87 -8.74 6.59 9.38
C MET A 87 -9.37 6.71 10.76
N ARG A 88 -8.55 6.86 11.80
CA ARG A 88 -8.97 6.76 13.21
C ARG A 88 -8.47 7.95 14.01
N ASP A 89 -9.34 8.60 14.79
CA ASP A 89 -8.90 9.53 15.82
C ASP A 89 -8.59 8.76 17.10
N LEU A 90 -7.33 8.35 17.26
CA LEU A 90 -6.89 7.51 18.39
C LEU A 90 -6.54 8.31 19.65
N VAL A 91 -6.45 9.64 19.52
CA VAL A 91 -6.05 10.54 20.60
C VAL A 91 -7.13 11.53 20.99
N GLY A 92 -8.29 11.51 20.33
CA GLY A 92 -9.48 12.29 20.67
C GLY A 92 -9.34 13.79 20.39
N ASN A 93 -8.48 14.17 19.44
CA ASN A 93 -8.21 15.58 19.13
C ASN A 93 -8.89 16.06 17.83
N GLY A 94 -9.75 15.23 17.25
CA GLY A 94 -10.43 15.52 15.99
C GLY A 94 -9.56 15.34 14.75
N ARG A 95 -8.30 14.92 14.87
CA ARG A 95 -7.41 14.57 13.76
C ARG A 95 -7.29 13.06 13.66
N LYS A 96 -7.51 12.52 12.46
CA LYS A 96 -7.44 11.08 12.22
C LYS A 96 -6.03 10.68 11.84
N GLN A 97 -5.51 9.64 12.48
CA GLN A 97 -4.33 8.92 12.04
C GLN A 97 -4.71 8.01 10.87
N PHE A 98 -3.87 7.98 9.84
CA PHE A 98 -4.02 7.09 8.69
C PHE A 98 -3.18 5.83 8.90
N LEU A 99 -3.80 4.66 8.87
CA LEU A 99 -3.14 3.38 9.02
C LEU A 99 -3.19 2.60 7.71
N PHE A 100 -2.11 1.89 7.40
CA PHE A 100 -2.06 0.94 6.30
C PHE A 100 -0.89 -0.02 6.47
N ALA A 101 -1.00 -1.23 5.97
CA ALA A 101 0.05 -2.22 5.94
C ALA A 101 0.23 -2.78 4.53
N TYR A 102 1.43 -3.28 4.27
CA TYR A 102 1.71 -4.07 3.08
C TYR A 102 2.68 -5.20 3.41
N LYS A 103 2.63 -6.23 2.56
CA LYS A 103 3.51 -7.39 2.55
C LYS A 103 4.54 -7.21 1.44
N ILE A 104 5.79 -7.58 1.71
CA ILE A 104 6.88 -7.45 0.76
C ILE A 104 7.79 -8.69 0.80
N GLY A 105 8.13 -9.21 -0.38
CA GLY A 105 8.94 -10.41 -0.54
C GLY A 105 9.32 -10.67 -2.00
N CYS A 106 10.31 -11.56 -2.19
CA CYS A 106 10.72 -12.11 -3.48
C CYS A 106 11.06 -13.58 -3.25
N ARG A 107 10.12 -14.49 -3.55
CA ARG A 107 10.26 -15.92 -3.25
C ARG A 107 9.35 -16.76 -4.16
N GLY A 108 9.70 -18.03 -4.35
CA GLY A 108 8.91 -19.01 -5.12
C GLY A 108 8.40 -20.19 -4.29
N ASP A 109 8.37 -20.04 -2.96
CA ASP A 109 7.96 -21.08 -2.00
C ASP A 109 6.86 -20.57 -1.05
N VAL A 110 6.59 -21.27 0.05
CA VAL A 110 5.53 -20.95 1.04
C VAL A 110 6.10 -20.26 2.31
N SER A 111 7.25 -19.58 2.20
CA SER A 111 7.87 -18.89 3.36
C SER A 111 7.08 -17.65 3.81
N ALA A 112 7.40 -17.08 4.96
CA ALA A 112 6.78 -15.83 5.42
C ALA A 112 7.29 -14.61 4.62
N ASP A 113 6.40 -13.68 4.26
CA ASP A 113 6.79 -12.36 3.77
C ASP A 113 7.07 -11.38 4.91
N GLN A 114 7.80 -10.31 4.61
CA GLN A 114 7.93 -9.19 5.53
C GLN A 114 6.65 -8.35 5.52
N VAL A 115 6.21 -7.92 6.69
CA VAL A 115 5.05 -7.06 6.91
C VAL A 115 5.50 -5.73 7.47
N LYS A 116 5.06 -4.64 6.83
CA LYS A 116 5.28 -3.28 7.32
C LYS A 116 3.93 -2.63 7.57
N TYR A 117 3.61 -2.35 8.83
CA TYR A 117 2.40 -1.68 9.25
C TYR A 117 2.72 -0.25 9.67
N PHE A 118 2.11 0.71 8.98
CA PHE A 118 2.28 2.14 9.19
C PHE A 118 1.07 2.74 9.87
N MET A 119 1.34 3.72 10.72
CA MET A 119 0.40 4.73 11.17
C MET A 119 1.04 6.09 10.93
N ILE A 120 0.29 7.00 10.30
CA ILE A 120 0.72 8.35 10.00
C ILE A 120 -0.06 9.35 10.85
N ASP A 121 0.64 10.22 11.56
CA ASP A 121 0.07 11.34 12.29
C ASP A 121 0.90 12.61 11.99
N GLN A 122 0.28 13.62 11.41
CA GLN A 122 0.93 14.91 11.10
C GLN A 122 2.28 14.74 10.37
N GLY A 123 2.32 13.88 9.34
CA GLY A 123 3.53 13.56 8.57
C GLY A 123 4.53 12.63 9.28
N THR A 124 4.38 12.38 10.59
CA THR A 124 5.21 11.43 11.34
C THR A 124 4.82 10.00 11.03
N LYS A 125 5.82 9.15 10.76
CA LYS A 125 5.64 7.73 10.40
C LYS A 125 5.92 6.84 11.61
N TYR A 126 4.88 6.27 12.18
CA TYR A 126 4.97 5.23 13.19
C TYR A 126 4.91 3.88 12.50
N VAL A 127 5.91 3.02 12.73
CA VAL A 127 6.05 1.79 11.94
C VAL A 127 6.29 0.59 12.83
N LEU A 128 5.51 -0.45 12.60
CA LEU A 128 5.66 -1.77 13.19
C LEU A 128 6.07 -2.75 12.08
N ARG A 129 7.22 -3.42 12.24
CA ARG A 129 7.79 -4.33 11.22
C ARG A 129 7.96 -5.73 11.78
N GLY A 130 7.68 -6.74 10.98
CA GLY A 130 7.86 -8.13 11.36
C GLY A 130 7.54 -9.02 10.18
N GLU A 131 7.30 -10.29 10.46
CA GLU A 131 7.01 -11.29 9.44
C GLU A 131 5.54 -11.70 9.48
N GLU A 132 5.06 -12.20 8.35
CA GLU A 132 3.80 -12.90 8.31
C GLU A 132 3.80 -14.11 9.27
N THR A 133 2.61 -14.53 9.67
CA THR A 133 2.42 -15.89 10.17
C THR A 133 1.78 -16.71 9.06
N VAL A 134 2.53 -17.68 8.53
CA VAL A 134 2.06 -18.53 7.43
C VAL A 134 1.48 -19.81 7.98
N THR A 135 0.28 -20.13 7.51
CA THR A 135 -0.43 -21.37 7.80
C THR A 135 -0.84 -22.07 6.52
N VAL A 136 -0.85 -23.40 6.54
CA VAL A 136 -1.37 -24.25 5.46
C VAL A 136 -2.43 -25.17 6.06
N ASN A 137 -3.67 -25.08 5.56
CA ASN A 137 -4.81 -25.79 6.13
C ASN A 137 -4.93 -25.59 7.65
N GLY A 138 -4.72 -24.34 8.11
CA GLY A 138 -4.76 -23.97 9.52
C GLY A 138 -3.58 -24.47 10.39
N LYS A 139 -2.57 -25.13 9.80
CA LYS A 139 -1.35 -25.54 10.52
C LYS A 139 -0.25 -24.52 10.32
N PHE A 140 0.41 -24.10 11.40
CA PHE A 140 1.58 -23.23 11.34
C PHE A 140 2.66 -23.86 10.47
N MET A 141 3.23 -23.04 9.58
CA MET A 141 4.32 -23.44 8.68
C MET A 141 5.57 -22.60 8.91
N ASP A 142 5.45 -21.28 8.93
CA ASP A 142 6.59 -20.38 8.98
C ASP A 142 6.24 -18.98 9.55
N GLY A 143 7.29 -18.24 9.94
CA GLY A 143 7.23 -16.86 10.39
C GLY A 143 6.68 -16.68 11.81
N GLY A 144 5.94 -15.59 12.02
CA GLY A 144 5.35 -15.25 13.32
C GLY A 144 6.32 -14.63 14.32
N ALA A 145 7.50 -14.17 13.86
CA ALA A 145 8.38 -13.36 14.68
C ALA A 145 7.63 -12.13 15.22
N ALA A 146 7.83 -11.82 16.50
CA ALA A 146 7.19 -10.68 17.15
C ALA A 146 7.62 -9.37 16.43
N PRO A 147 6.67 -8.48 16.13
CA PRO A 147 7.01 -7.29 15.39
C PRO A 147 7.78 -6.27 16.24
N VAL A 148 8.67 -5.54 15.59
CA VAL A 148 9.55 -4.53 16.18
C VAL A 148 9.06 -3.13 15.79
N PRO A 149 8.77 -2.26 16.76
CA PRO A 149 8.41 -0.86 16.50
C PRO A 149 9.64 0.00 16.20
N ASN A 150 9.48 1.04 15.39
CA ASN A 150 10.50 2.10 15.30
C ASN A 150 10.53 2.97 16.58
N ALA A 151 11.55 3.81 16.71
CA ALA A 151 11.75 4.67 17.88
C ALA A 151 10.54 5.57 18.15
N ASP A 152 9.96 6.17 17.10
CA ASP A 152 8.78 7.04 17.23
C ASP A 152 7.56 6.28 17.76
N LEU A 153 7.31 5.06 17.25
CA LEU A 153 6.18 4.24 17.72
C LEU A 153 6.41 3.77 19.15
N LYS A 154 7.66 3.41 19.50
CA LYS A 154 8.03 3.06 20.87
C LYS A 154 7.81 4.20 21.85
N ALA A 155 7.99 5.45 21.41
CA ALA A 155 7.75 6.65 22.19
C ALA A 155 6.26 7.04 22.31
N GLN A 156 5.36 6.37 21.57
CA GLN A 156 3.91 6.62 21.59
C GLN A 156 3.13 5.38 22.06
N PRO A 157 2.95 5.19 23.38
CA PRO A 157 2.34 3.97 23.92
C PRO A 157 0.91 3.70 23.43
N ALA A 158 0.11 4.74 23.18
CA ALA A 158 -1.25 4.58 22.65
C ALA A 158 -1.24 3.96 21.26
N PHE A 159 -0.38 4.46 20.37
CA PHE A 159 -0.20 3.95 19.02
C PHE A 159 0.40 2.55 19.03
N LEU A 160 1.43 2.31 19.85
CA LEU A 160 2.06 1.00 19.97
C LEU A 160 1.06 -0.07 20.41
N ARG A 161 0.24 0.20 21.44
CA ARG A 161 -0.80 -0.72 21.90
C ARG A 161 -1.82 -1.00 20.80
N TYR A 162 -2.28 0.04 20.10
CA TYR A 162 -3.25 -0.13 19.01
C TYR A 162 -2.68 -1.02 17.91
N MET A 163 -1.50 -0.69 17.39
CA MET A 163 -0.91 -1.42 16.26
C MET A 163 -0.56 -2.86 16.63
N THR A 164 -0.03 -3.10 17.83
CA THR A 164 0.30 -4.46 18.30
C THR A 164 -0.95 -5.31 18.45
N LYS A 165 -2.07 -4.73 18.93
CA LYS A 165 -3.35 -5.45 19.08
C LYS A 165 -3.90 -5.93 17.72
N HIS A 166 -3.70 -5.17 16.65
CA HIS A 166 -4.23 -5.50 15.32
C HIS A 166 -3.26 -6.33 14.47
N TRP A 167 -2.00 -6.46 14.90
CA TRP A 167 -0.93 -7.12 14.16
C TRP A 167 -1.33 -8.48 13.60
N HIS A 168 -1.85 -9.39 14.43
CA HIS A 168 -2.18 -10.76 14.03
C HIS A 168 -3.18 -10.81 12.86
N GLY A 169 -4.18 -9.94 12.84
CA GLY A 169 -5.15 -9.89 11.73
C GLY A 169 -4.57 -9.35 10.42
N ILE A 170 -3.46 -8.59 10.52
CA ILE A 170 -2.78 -7.95 9.40
C ILE A 170 -1.69 -8.86 8.82
N SER A 171 -0.96 -9.57 9.69
CA SER A 171 0.21 -10.37 9.32
C SER A 171 -0.12 -11.83 9.02
N ALA A 172 -1.34 -12.31 9.24
CA ALA A 172 -1.69 -13.69 8.92
C ALA A 172 -1.76 -13.94 7.39
N ARG A 173 -1.32 -15.14 6.98
CA ARG A 173 -1.54 -15.71 5.65
C ARG A 173 -1.91 -17.20 5.79
N ASP A 174 -3.07 -17.58 5.26
CA ASP A 174 -3.57 -18.96 5.28
C ASP A 174 -3.69 -19.47 3.85
N TYR A 175 -2.92 -20.50 3.52
CA TYR A 175 -3.01 -21.25 2.28
C TYR A 175 -3.96 -22.42 2.51
N ARG A 176 -5.14 -22.35 1.87
CA ARG A 176 -6.16 -23.39 1.91
C ARG A 176 -6.05 -24.34 0.74
#